data_AF-A0A967TC04-F1
#
_entry.id   AF-A0A967TC04-F1
#
_cell.length_a   1.000
_cell.length_b   1.000
_cell.length_c   1.000
_cell.angle_alpha   90.00
_cell.angle_beta   90.00
_cell.angle_gamma   90.00
#
_symmetry.space_group_name_H-M   'P 1'
#
loop_
_entity.id
_entity.type
_entity.pdbx_description
1 polymer ?
#
loop_
_entity_poly.entity_id
_entity_poly.type
_entity_poly.pdbx_seq_one_letter_code
_entity_poly.pdbx_strand_id
1 'polypeptide(L)'
;MVRITIIALLLAMSACQREEPSAPAEPVSIPRSPAPVTAAVYFVTPADRDTVSSPIRIEFGLKNMEVVPAGTAAPNSGHHHLLIDTDLPDFGQPIPADERHIHFGDGSTSTELTLEPGEHTLQLLLADHLHIPHNPPVVSERITIMVE
;
A
#
# COMPACT_ATOMS: atom_id res chain seq x y z
N MET A 1 -9.15 30.86 81.30
CA MET A 1 -9.86 30.07 80.26
C MET A 1 -9.54 30.70 78.92
N VAL A 2 -8.73 30.00 78.12
CA VAL A 2 -8.20 30.45 76.84
C VAL A 2 -9.20 30.05 75.75
N ARG A 3 -9.65 30.99 74.91
CA ARG A 3 -10.39 30.69 73.68
C ARG A 3 -9.57 31.16 72.50
N ILE A 4 -9.16 30.18 71.71
CA ILE A 4 -8.21 30.23 70.60
C ILE A 4 -8.91 30.82 69.38
N THR A 5 -8.30 31.85 68.79
CA THR A 5 -8.63 32.36 67.45
C THR A 5 -7.46 32.01 66.54
N ILE A 6 -7.68 31.13 65.55
CA ILE A 6 -6.76 30.97 64.42
C ILE A 6 -7.61 30.87 63.16
N ILE A 7 -7.61 31.95 62.39
CA ILE A 7 -8.17 32.03 61.03
C ILE A 7 -7.08 31.52 60.10
N ALA A 8 -7.31 30.40 59.43
CA ALA A 8 -6.43 29.88 58.39
C ALA A 8 -6.73 30.60 57.07
N LEU A 9 -5.84 31.49 56.64
CA LEU A 9 -5.88 32.14 55.33
C LEU A 9 -5.17 31.23 54.31
N LEU A 10 -5.93 30.62 53.42
CA LEU A 10 -5.45 29.76 52.35
C LEU A 10 -5.02 30.64 51.15
N LEU A 11 -3.71 30.76 50.91
CA LEU A 11 -3.19 31.36 49.67
C LEU A 11 -3.30 30.34 48.53
N ALA A 12 -4.13 30.63 47.53
CA ALA A 12 -4.18 29.87 46.28
C ALA A 12 -3.00 30.29 45.39
N MET A 13 -2.05 29.39 45.15
CA MET A 13 -1.05 29.56 44.10
C MET A 13 -1.64 29.08 42.77
N SER A 14 -2.04 30.01 41.91
CA SER A 14 -2.39 29.70 40.53
C SER A 14 -1.11 29.60 39.71
N ALA A 15 -0.69 28.37 39.40
CA ALA A 15 0.35 28.13 38.42
C ALA A 15 -0.27 28.21 37.02
N CYS A 16 0.20 29.15 36.20
CA CYS A 16 -0.07 29.11 34.76
C CYS A 16 0.70 27.91 34.16
N GLN A 17 0.02 26.79 33.89
CA GLN A 17 0.52 25.83 32.92
C GLN A 17 0.51 26.51 31.54
N ARG A 18 1.68 26.67 30.92
CA ARG A 18 1.77 26.91 29.48
C ARG A 18 1.68 25.54 28.81
N GLU A 19 0.65 25.34 27.99
CA GLU A 19 0.61 24.24 27.04
C GLU A 19 1.67 24.50 25.96
N GLU A 20 2.71 23.67 25.97
CA GLU A 20 3.66 23.56 24.87
C GLU A 20 2.91 23.02 23.64
N PRO A 21 3.04 23.65 22.46
CA PRO A 21 2.35 23.17 21.28
C PRO A 21 2.93 21.81 20.86
N SER A 22 2.08 20.78 20.84
CA SER A 22 2.39 19.47 20.26
C SER A 22 2.84 19.66 18.82
N ALA A 23 4.05 19.21 18.50
CA ALA A 23 4.47 19.03 17.12
C ALA A 23 3.46 18.11 16.38
N PRO A 24 3.23 18.32 15.07
CA PRO A 24 2.40 17.40 14.28
C PRO A 24 3.02 16.00 14.32
N ALA A 25 2.18 14.99 14.53
CA ALA A 25 2.62 13.60 14.48
C ALA A 25 3.11 13.27 13.06
N GLU A 26 4.37 12.85 12.93
CA GLU A 26 4.89 12.26 11.71
C GLU A 26 4.04 11.03 11.33
N PRO A 27 3.66 10.84 10.06
CA PRO A 27 2.86 9.69 9.65
C PRO A 27 3.60 8.39 9.99
N VAL A 28 2.90 7.48 10.68
CA VAL A 28 3.43 6.17 11.05
C VAL A 28 3.58 5.33 9.79
N SER A 29 4.81 5.24 9.25
CA SER A 29 5.14 4.33 8.15
C SER A 29 5.40 2.92 8.68
N ILE A 30 4.74 1.91 8.12
CA ILE A 30 5.03 0.52 8.47
C ILE A 30 6.38 0.11 7.86
N PRO A 31 7.25 -0.63 8.58
CA PRO A 31 8.49 -1.15 8.01
C PRO A 31 8.24 -1.98 6.75
N ARG A 32 8.99 -1.68 5.68
CA ARG A 32 8.87 -2.35 4.37
C ARG A 32 10.01 -3.34 4.18
N SER A 33 9.69 -4.50 3.63
CA SER A 33 10.67 -5.53 3.28
C SER A 33 11.55 -5.11 2.10
N PRO A 34 12.85 -5.43 2.10
CA PRO A 34 13.75 -5.03 1.03
C PRO A 34 13.46 -5.77 -0.28
N ALA A 35 13.68 -5.10 -1.41
CA ALA A 35 13.74 -5.73 -2.73
C ALA A 35 15.09 -5.42 -3.41
N PRO A 36 15.62 -6.33 -4.25
CA PRO A 36 16.74 -6.00 -5.12
C PRO A 36 16.40 -4.83 -6.05
N VAL A 37 17.33 -3.90 -6.26
CA VAL A 37 17.14 -2.78 -7.23
C VAL A 37 16.98 -3.27 -8.68
N THR A 38 17.34 -4.53 -8.95
CA THR A 38 17.17 -5.21 -10.24
C THR A 38 15.86 -5.99 -10.33
N ALA A 39 15.03 -5.99 -9.28
CA ALA A 39 13.72 -6.63 -9.32
C ALA A 39 12.78 -5.88 -10.26
N ALA A 40 11.97 -6.62 -11.00
CA ALA A 40 11.00 -6.05 -11.92
C ALA A 40 9.76 -6.92 -12.00
N VAL A 41 8.60 -6.31 -11.84
CA VAL A 41 7.30 -6.89 -12.19
C VAL A 41 6.82 -6.27 -13.50
N TYR A 42 6.22 -7.05 -14.39
CA TYR A 42 5.85 -6.58 -15.73
C TYR A 42 4.70 -7.39 -16.31
N PHE A 43 3.98 -6.80 -17.27
CA PHE A 43 2.99 -7.51 -18.05
C PHE A 43 3.67 -8.37 -19.11
N VAL A 44 3.30 -9.64 -19.17
CA VAL A 44 3.58 -10.51 -20.31
C VAL A 44 2.53 -10.26 -21.40
N THR A 45 1.26 -10.10 -21.00
CA THR A 45 0.14 -9.62 -21.82
C THR A 45 -0.89 -8.95 -20.91
N PRO A 46 -1.66 -7.94 -21.38
CA PRO A 46 -1.51 -7.24 -22.66
C PRO A 46 -0.28 -6.32 -22.69
N ALA A 47 0.11 -5.89 -23.88
CA ALA A 47 1.10 -4.84 -24.06
C ALA A 47 0.46 -3.45 -23.97
N ASP A 48 1.29 -2.42 -23.76
CA ASP A 48 0.83 -1.04 -23.81
C ASP A 48 0.25 -0.71 -25.19
N ARG A 49 -0.90 -0.03 -25.17
CA ARG A 49 -1.71 0.39 -26.32
C ARG A 49 -2.39 -0.74 -27.09
N ASP A 50 -2.47 -1.94 -26.54
CA ASP A 50 -3.25 -3.01 -27.15
C ASP A 50 -4.75 -2.70 -27.17
N THR A 51 -5.41 -3.10 -28.26
CA THR A 51 -6.87 -3.22 -28.33
C THR A 51 -7.25 -4.68 -28.07
N VAL A 52 -8.10 -4.92 -27.08
CA VAL A 52 -8.48 -6.26 -26.60
C VAL A 52 -9.98 -6.40 -26.47
N SER A 53 -10.48 -7.64 -26.48
CA SER A 53 -11.88 -7.95 -26.17
C SER A 53 -12.02 -8.48 -24.75
N SER A 54 -13.14 -8.17 -24.11
CA SER A 54 -13.47 -8.64 -22.77
C SER A 54 -14.06 -10.08 -22.84
N PRO A 55 -13.64 -11.03 -21.97
CA PRO A 55 -12.63 -10.90 -20.91
C PRO A 55 -11.19 -10.89 -21.43
N ILE A 56 -10.36 -10.11 -20.74
CA ILE A 56 -8.97 -9.88 -21.07
C ILE A 56 -8.10 -10.90 -20.33
N ARG A 57 -7.34 -11.70 -21.06
CA ARG A 57 -6.26 -12.49 -20.47
C ARG A 57 -5.11 -11.57 -20.08
N ILE A 58 -4.80 -11.54 -18.79
CA ILE A 58 -3.66 -10.81 -18.26
C ILE A 58 -2.66 -11.80 -17.67
N GLU A 59 -1.39 -11.69 -18.04
CA GLU A 59 -0.31 -12.53 -17.51
C GLU A 59 0.81 -11.65 -16.96
N PHE A 60 1.32 -12.04 -15.79
CA PHE A 60 2.29 -11.30 -15.01
C PHE A 60 3.66 -12.00 -15.07
N GLY A 61 4.71 -11.20 -15.16
CA GLY A 61 6.09 -11.64 -15.04
C GLY A 61 6.78 -10.99 -13.85
N LEU A 62 7.74 -11.73 -13.27
CA LEU A 62 8.58 -11.27 -12.18
C LEU A 62 10.05 -11.65 -12.44
N LYS A 63 10.98 -10.73 -12.18
CA LYS A 63 12.43 -10.95 -12.25
C LYS A 63 13.10 -10.67 -10.91
N ASN A 64 14.10 -11.47 -10.57
CA ASN A 64 14.97 -11.34 -9.39
C ASN A 64 14.25 -11.38 -8.03
N MET A 65 13.02 -11.91 -8.00
CA MET A 65 12.23 -12.18 -6.80
C MET A 65 11.34 -13.41 -7.03
N GLU A 66 10.78 -13.96 -5.95
CA GLU A 66 9.91 -15.14 -5.99
C GLU A 66 8.44 -14.79 -5.71
N VAL A 67 7.53 -15.50 -6.38
CA VAL A 67 6.09 -15.40 -6.09
C VAL A 67 5.75 -16.41 -5.01
N VAL A 68 5.18 -15.94 -3.90
CA VAL A 68 4.72 -16.78 -2.78
C VAL A 68 3.34 -16.33 -2.33
N PRO A 69 2.50 -17.22 -1.78
CA PRO A 69 1.21 -16.83 -1.23
C PRO A 69 1.35 -15.80 -0.10
N ALA A 70 0.37 -14.90 -0.01
CA ALA A 70 0.23 -13.96 1.11
C ALA A 70 0.27 -14.70 2.46
N GLY A 71 0.79 -14.04 3.49
CA GLY A 71 1.08 -14.65 4.79
C GLY A 71 2.37 -15.49 4.85
N THR A 72 2.98 -15.83 3.71
CA THR A 72 4.28 -16.53 3.68
C THR A 72 5.42 -15.53 3.78
N ALA A 73 5.98 -15.38 4.98
CA ALA A 73 7.16 -14.54 5.18
C ALA A 73 8.43 -15.24 4.62
N ALA A 74 8.86 -14.82 3.44
CA ALA A 74 10.10 -15.26 2.81
C ALA A 74 10.91 -14.06 2.28
N PRO A 75 12.26 -14.18 2.21
CA PRO A 75 13.10 -13.11 1.69
C PRO A 75 12.94 -12.96 0.18
N ASN A 76 13.02 -11.72 -0.32
CA ASN A 76 12.93 -11.41 -1.76
C ASN A 76 11.71 -12.03 -2.46
N SER A 77 10.58 -12.05 -1.77
CA SER A 77 9.36 -12.68 -2.26
C SER A 77 8.12 -11.86 -1.96
N GLY A 78 7.08 -12.07 -2.75
CA GLY A 78 5.79 -11.43 -2.56
C GLY A 78 4.73 -12.02 -3.46
N HIS A 79 3.65 -11.28 -3.67
CA HIS A 79 2.60 -11.64 -4.61
C HIS A 79 2.12 -10.43 -5.40
N HIS A 80 1.47 -10.72 -6.53
CA HIS A 80 1.03 -9.70 -7.48
C HIS A 80 -0.20 -8.96 -6.98
N HIS A 81 -0.27 -7.69 -7.35
CA HIS A 81 -1.46 -6.86 -7.29
C HIS A 81 -1.64 -6.20 -8.65
N LEU A 82 -2.87 -6.17 -9.14
CA LEU A 82 -3.25 -5.44 -10.34
C LEU A 82 -4.05 -4.19 -9.95
N LEU A 83 -3.53 -3.05 -10.36
CA LEU A 83 -4.15 -1.74 -10.20
C LEU A 83 -4.89 -1.40 -11.49
N ILE A 84 -6.17 -1.02 -11.37
CA ILE A 84 -7.05 -0.69 -12.49
C ILE A 84 -7.52 0.75 -12.32
N ASP A 85 -7.25 1.61 -13.29
CA ASP A 85 -7.71 3.01 -13.32
C ASP A 85 -7.43 3.77 -12.02
N THR A 86 -6.23 3.55 -11.47
CA THR A 86 -5.77 4.18 -10.23
C THR A 86 -4.29 4.55 -10.26
N ASP A 87 -3.95 5.53 -9.44
CA ASP A 87 -2.59 5.81 -9.05
C ASP A 87 -2.04 4.80 -8.05
N LEU A 88 -0.72 4.78 -7.94
CA LEU A 88 0.01 3.96 -6.98
C LEU A 88 -0.44 4.32 -5.55
N PRO A 89 -0.68 3.32 -4.68
CA PRO A 89 -1.06 3.56 -3.30
C PRO A 89 0.12 4.10 -2.47
N ASP A 90 -0.16 4.48 -1.23
CA ASP A 90 0.89 4.73 -0.24
C ASP A 90 1.67 3.43 0.04
N PHE A 91 2.97 3.46 -0.23
CA PHE A 91 3.84 2.30 -0.02
C PHE A 91 4.14 1.99 1.45
N GLY A 92 3.82 2.91 2.37
CA GLY A 92 3.96 2.71 3.81
C GLY A 92 2.78 2.00 4.47
N GLN A 93 1.75 1.65 3.69
CA GLN A 93 0.52 0.99 4.16
C GLN A 93 0.22 -0.27 3.34
N PRO A 94 -0.65 -1.18 3.84
CA PRO A 94 -1.18 -2.25 3.03
C PRO A 94 -1.91 -1.70 1.80
N ILE A 95 -1.79 -2.39 0.67
CA ILE A 95 -2.53 -2.04 -0.54
C ILE A 95 -4.04 -2.07 -0.24
N PRO A 96 -4.82 -1.05 -0.69
CA PRO A 96 -6.26 -1.02 -0.47
C PRO A 96 -6.96 -2.29 -0.94
N ALA A 97 -7.99 -2.72 -0.21
CA ALA A 97 -8.85 -3.83 -0.60
C ALA A 97 -10.14 -3.27 -1.19
N ASP A 98 -10.09 -2.86 -2.46
CA ASP A 98 -11.22 -2.31 -3.20
C ASP A 98 -11.25 -2.84 -4.64
N GLU A 99 -12.26 -2.45 -5.41
CA GLU A 99 -12.50 -2.95 -6.78
C GLU A 99 -11.39 -2.58 -7.79
N ARG A 100 -10.55 -1.59 -7.47
CA ARG A 100 -9.45 -1.12 -8.33
C ARG A 100 -8.11 -1.76 -7.99
N HIS A 101 -8.05 -2.57 -6.94
CA HIS A 101 -6.84 -3.26 -6.48
C HIS A 101 -7.15 -4.76 -6.36
N ILE A 102 -6.84 -5.53 -7.39
CA ILE A 102 -7.04 -6.98 -7.37
C ILE A 102 -5.82 -7.65 -6.74
N HIS A 103 -6.04 -8.45 -5.71
CA HIS A 103 -5.01 -9.14 -4.94
C HIS A 103 -4.84 -10.58 -5.44
N PHE A 104 -3.62 -10.98 -5.78
CA PHE A 104 -3.28 -12.36 -6.16
C PHE A 104 -2.51 -13.05 -5.03
N GLY A 105 -3.06 -12.97 -3.81
CA GLY A 105 -2.47 -13.53 -2.59
C GLY A 105 -2.35 -15.05 -2.57
N ASP A 106 -2.90 -15.76 -3.55
CA ASP A 106 -2.69 -17.18 -3.79
C ASP A 106 -1.40 -17.49 -4.56
N GLY A 107 -0.70 -16.46 -5.04
CA GLY A 107 0.49 -16.59 -5.87
C GLY A 107 0.19 -16.72 -7.37
N SER A 108 -1.04 -16.42 -7.79
CA SER A 108 -1.41 -16.44 -9.20
C SER A 108 -0.55 -15.48 -10.04
N THR A 109 -0.22 -15.92 -11.26
CA THR A 109 0.57 -15.15 -12.23
C THR A 109 -0.23 -14.78 -13.48
N SER A 110 -1.53 -15.03 -13.47
CA SER A 110 -2.44 -14.68 -14.57
C SER A 110 -3.87 -14.57 -14.08
N THR A 111 -4.70 -13.82 -14.81
CA THR A 111 -6.14 -13.75 -14.57
C THR A 111 -6.92 -13.52 -15.87
N GLU A 112 -8.22 -13.77 -15.82
CA GLU A 112 -9.19 -13.22 -16.76
C GLU A 112 -9.83 -12.00 -16.11
N LEU A 113 -9.77 -10.85 -16.77
CA LEU A 113 -10.35 -9.60 -16.27
C LEU A 113 -11.47 -9.14 -17.19
N THR A 114 -12.66 -8.95 -16.63
CA THR A 114 -13.77 -8.31 -17.33
C THR A 114 -13.73 -6.81 -17.05
N LEU A 115 -13.58 -6.01 -18.11
CA LEU A 115 -13.76 -4.56 -18.10
C LEU A 115 -14.85 -4.17 -19.09
N GLU A 116 -15.46 -3.00 -18.85
CA GLU A 116 -16.38 -2.38 -19.79
C GLU A 116 -15.63 -1.87 -21.04
N PRO A 117 -16.30 -1.68 -22.18
CA PRO A 117 -15.66 -1.08 -23.35
C PRO A 117 -15.15 0.33 -23.06
N GLY A 118 -13.93 0.64 -23.50
CA GLY A 118 -13.28 1.93 -23.27
C GLY A 118 -11.78 1.86 -23.02
N GLU A 119 -11.18 3.02 -22.74
CA GLU A 119 -9.77 3.13 -22.37
C GLU A 119 -9.60 2.81 -20.88
N HIS A 120 -8.64 1.95 -20.56
CA HIS A 120 -8.28 1.56 -19.20
C HIS A 120 -6.78 1.61 -18.97
N THR A 121 -6.37 1.98 -17.78
CA THR A 121 -4.97 1.92 -17.34
C THR A 121 -4.77 0.75 -16.38
N LEU A 122 -3.69 0.00 -16.59
CA LEU A 122 -3.31 -1.13 -15.77
C LEU A 122 -1.89 -0.97 -15.26
N GLN A 123 -1.64 -1.36 -14.01
CA GLN A 123 -0.30 -1.38 -13.43
C GLN A 123 -0.15 -2.53 -12.45
N LEU A 124 1.02 -3.19 -12.45
CA LEU A 124 1.35 -4.23 -11.49
C LEU A 124 2.17 -3.65 -10.34
N LEU A 125 1.92 -4.17 -9.15
CA LEU A 125 2.68 -3.89 -7.93
C LEU A 125 2.93 -5.20 -7.18
N LEU A 126 4.20 -5.48 -6.87
CA LEU A 126 4.55 -6.59 -5.99
C LEU A 126 4.59 -6.12 -4.54
N ALA A 127 3.93 -6.85 -3.65
CA ALA A 127 3.94 -6.59 -2.22
C ALA A 127 4.24 -7.85 -1.42
N ASP A 128 4.67 -7.67 -0.18
CA ASP A 128 5.09 -8.76 0.68
C ASP A 128 3.93 -9.55 1.28
N HIS A 129 4.25 -10.48 2.19
CA HIS A 129 3.29 -11.32 2.90
C HIS A 129 2.15 -10.57 3.62
N LEU A 130 2.28 -9.26 3.89
CA LEU A 130 1.26 -8.42 4.54
C LEU A 130 0.59 -7.44 3.56
N HIS A 131 0.79 -7.62 2.25
CA HIS A 131 0.33 -6.70 1.19
C HIS A 131 0.99 -5.31 1.30
N ILE A 132 2.18 -5.23 1.91
CA ILE A 132 2.94 -3.98 2.04
C ILE A 132 3.97 -3.91 0.89
N PRO A 133 4.00 -2.82 0.10
CA PRO A 133 4.98 -2.67 -0.98
C PRO A 133 6.43 -2.70 -0.48
N HIS A 134 7.29 -3.45 -1.18
CA HIS A 134 8.72 -3.56 -0.86
C HIS A 134 9.48 -2.23 -0.96
N ASN A 135 10.70 -2.13 -0.40
CA ASN A 135 11.59 -0.98 -0.53
C ASN A 135 12.92 -1.36 -1.23
N PRO A 136 13.25 -0.80 -2.42
CA PRO A 136 12.40 0.08 -3.23
C PRO A 136 11.12 -0.63 -3.72
N PRO A 137 10.08 0.13 -4.10
CA PRO A 137 8.86 -0.46 -4.64
C PRO A 137 9.15 -1.21 -5.95
N VAL A 138 8.53 -2.38 -6.11
CA VAL A 138 8.63 -3.18 -7.33
C VAL A 138 7.32 -3.03 -8.10
N VAL A 139 7.32 -2.08 -9.02
CA VAL A 139 6.18 -1.68 -9.84
C VAL A 139 6.49 -1.91 -11.32
N SER A 140 5.47 -2.20 -12.12
CA SER A 140 5.62 -2.20 -13.57
C SER A 140 5.50 -0.79 -14.14
N GLU A 141 5.88 -0.64 -15.40
CA GLU A 141 5.35 0.44 -16.23
C GLU A 141 3.82 0.38 -16.20
N ARG A 142 3.19 1.56 -16.21
CA ARG A 142 1.75 1.67 -16.41
C ARG A 142 1.46 1.47 -17.89
N ILE A 143 0.51 0.59 -18.21
CA ILE A 143 0.04 0.38 -19.58
C ILE A 143 -1.35 0.97 -19.73
N THR A 144 -1.70 1.39 -20.95
CA THR A 144 -3.04 1.82 -21.35
C THR A 144 -3.55 0.85 -22.41
N ILE A 145 -4.76 0.33 -22.25
CA ILE A 145 -5.40 -0.58 -23.21
C ILE A 145 -6.75 -0.02 -23.65
N MET A 146 -7.21 -0.45 -24.83
CA MET A 146 -8.55 -0.18 -25.32
C MET A 146 -9.36 -1.48 -25.31
N VAL A 147 -10.54 -1.47 -24.68
CA VAL A 147 -11.45 -2.61 -24.63
C VAL A 147 -12.60 -2.38 -25.61
N GLU A 148 -12.86 -3.36 -26.49
CA GLU A 148 -13.94 -3.36 -27.50
C GLU A 148 -14.93 -4.53 -27.31
#